data_AF-A0A836RMH7-F1
#
_entry.id   AF-A0A836RMH7-F1
#
_cell.length_a   1.000
_cell.length_b   1.000
_cell.length_c   1.000
_cell.angle_alpha   90.00
_cell.angle_beta   90.00
_cell.angle_gamma   90.00
#
_symmetry.space_group_name_H-M   'P 1'
#
loop_
_entity.id
_entity.type
_entity.pdbx_description
1 polymer ?
#
loop_
_entity_poly.entity_id
_entity_poly.type
_entity_poly.pdbx_seq_one_letter_code
_entity_poly.pdbx_strand_id
1 'polypeptide(L)'
;MLPREAFRQIERIGSILASTFRLRGLFGCDLMWDGRTVWLTEVNPRYTASVEVLEYAYGKALLGSNETVSEPVQPRRFVGKQVLYAPRRLRVPPLQVLQTNAQSDAVPLVADLPEPASVVRAGEPICTVFADGPTLQTCWARLQDHVAWVRGELGAAARVAPIS
;
A
#
# COMPACT_ATOMS: atom_id res chain seq x y z
N MET A 1 2.67 17.06 -4.80
CA MET A 1 1.56 16.65 -5.70
C MET A 1 2.04 16.78 -7.14
N LEU A 2 1.60 15.89 -8.03
CA LEU A 2 1.90 16.01 -9.47
C LEU A 2 1.23 17.26 -10.06
N PRO A 3 1.86 17.99 -10.99
CA PRO A 3 1.24 19.09 -11.71
C PRO A 3 0.03 18.62 -12.53
N ARG A 4 -0.94 19.51 -12.77
CA ARG A 4 -2.13 19.21 -13.58
C ARG A 4 -1.81 18.66 -14.96
N GLU A 5 -0.71 19.10 -15.56
CA GLU A 5 -0.27 18.60 -16.86
C GLU A 5 0.13 17.13 -16.82
N ALA A 6 0.87 16.71 -15.78
CA ALA A 6 1.22 15.31 -15.59
C ALA A 6 -0.04 14.45 -15.40
N PHE A 7 -1.02 14.93 -14.62
CA PHE A 7 -2.31 14.23 -14.48
C PHE A 7 -3.03 14.04 -15.83
N ARG A 8 -3.09 15.08 -16.66
CA ARG A 8 -3.71 14.97 -18.00
C ARG A 8 -3.00 13.96 -18.90
N GLN A 9 -1.67 13.90 -18.84
CA GLN A 9 -0.91 12.89 -19.59
C GLN A 9 -1.25 11.47 -19.09
N ILE A 10 -1.36 11.26 -17.78
CA ILE A 10 -1.74 9.98 -17.17
C ILE A 10 -3.16 9.57 -17.60
N GLU A 11 -4.13 10.47 -17.52
CA GLU A 11 -5.51 10.23 -17.97
C GLU A 11 -5.56 9.85 -19.45
N ARG A 12 -4.79 10.56 -20.29
CA ARG A 12 -4.70 10.27 -21.72
C ARG A 12 -4.09 8.89 -22.00
N ILE A 13 -3.02 8.53 -21.29
CA ILE A 13 -2.40 7.19 -21.38
C ILE A 13 -3.45 6.13 -21.02
N GLY A 14 -4.11 6.26 -19.88
CA GLY A 14 -5.14 5.31 -19.43
C GLY A 14 -6.28 5.15 -20.43
N SER A 15 -6.79 6.26 -20.98
CA SER A 15 -7.87 6.26 -21.98
C SER A 15 -7.46 5.58 -23.30
N ILE A 16 -6.25 5.86 -23.80
CA ILE A 16 -5.73 5.21 -25.02
C ILE A 16 -5.54 3.72 -24.79
N LEU A 17 -4.96 3.31 -23.64
CA LEU A 17 -4.75 1.91 -23.32
C LEU A 17 -6.09 1.15 -23.22
N ALA A 18 -7.05 1.71 -22.49
CA ALA A 18 -8.37 1.10 -22.32
C ALA A 18 -9.11 0.95 -23.66
N SER A 19 -9.14 2.00 -24.48
CA SER A 19 -9.85 1.96 -25.77
C SER A 19 -9.17 1.08 -26.82
N THR A 20 -7.84 1.17 -26.94
CA THR A 20 -7.08 0.49 -27.99
C THR A 20 -6.96 -1.01 -27.74
N PHE A 21 -6.64 -1.38 -26.49
CA PHE A 21 -6.44 -2.79 -26.11
C PHE A 21 -7.69 -3.43 -25.51
N ARG A 22 -8.81 -2.69 -25.47
CA ARG A 22 -10.09 -3.13 -24.89
C ARG A 22 -9.93 -3.64 -23.46
N LEU A 23 -9.02 -3.04 -22.69
CA LEU A 23 -8.84 -3.38 -21.28
C LEU A 23 -10.11 -3.02 -20.53
N ARG A 24 -10.56 -3.94 -19.67
CA ARG A 24 -11.75 -3.80 -18.84
C ARG A 24 -11.39 -4.04 -17.38
N GLY A 25 -12.10 -3.35 -16.48
CA GLY A 25 -11.81 -3.39 -15.06
C GLY A 25 -10.54 -2.61 -14.71
N LEU A 26 -9.99 -2.88 -13.52
CA LEU A 26 -8.79 -2.21 -13.02
C LEU A 26 -7.51 -2.82 -13.61
N PHE A 27 -6.63 -1.92 -14.04
CA PHE A 27 -5.28 -2.25 -14.50
C PHE A 27 -4.29 -1.20 -13.98
N GLY A 28 -3.05 -1.63 -13.77
CA GLY A 28 -1.95 -0.76 -13.36
C GLY A 28 -1.18 -0.21 -14.55
N CYS A 29 -0.68 1.01 -14.42
CA CYS A 29 0.29 1.61 -15.32
C CYS A 29 1.48 2.10 -14.49
N ASP A 30 2.66 1.56 -14.76
CA ASP A 30 3.89 2.08 -14.16
C ASP A 30 4.45 3.18 -15.04
N LEU A 31 4.85 4.27 -14.40
CA LEU A 31 5.14 5.53 -15.05
C LEU A 31 6.43 6.12 -14.48
N MET A 32 7.26 6.71 -15.34
CA MET A 32 8.34 7.60 -14.95
C MET A 32 7.99 9.03 -15.36
N TRP A 33 8.32 10.01 -14.51
CA TRP A 33 8.10 11.42 -14.81
C TRP A 33 9.42 12.19 -14.71
N ASP A 34 9.84 12.83 -15.81
CA ASP A 34 11.09 13.59 -15.89
C ASP A 34 10.94 15.08 -15.49
N GLY A 35 9.79 15.45 -14.92
CA GLY A 35 9.41 16.83 -14.62
C GLY A 35 8.57 17.51 -15.71
N ARG A 36 8.51 16.93 -16.91
CA ARG A 36 7.73 17.45 -18.06
C ARG A 36 6.87 16.39 -18.74
N THR A 37 7.42 15.21 -18.97
CA THR A 37 6.80 14.12 -19.72
C THR A 37 6.63 12.90 -18.85
N VAL A 38 5.44 12.31 -18.90
CA VAL A 38 5.10 11.04 -18.28
C VAL A 38 5.36 9.92 -19.29
N TRP A 39 6.26 9.02 -18.94
CA TRP A 39 6.70 7.88 -19.73
C TRP A 39 6.06 6.60 -19.16
N LEU A 40 5.24 5.92 -19.96
CA LEU A 40 4.71 4.60 -19.63
C LEU A 40 5.83 3.55 -19.73
N THR A 41 6.09 2.81 -18.66
CA THR A 41 7.11 1.76 -18.61
C THR A 41 6.51 0.36 -18.65
N GLU A 42 5.38 0.15 -17.95
CA GLU A 42 4.75 -1.16 -17.86
C GLU A 42 3.21 -1.02 -17.75
N VAL A 43 2.49 -1.97 -18.35
CA VAL A 43 1.05 -2.14 -18.17
C VAL A 43 0.80 -3.46 -17.47
N ASN A 44 0.13 -3.40 -16.33
CA ASN A 44 -0.25 -4.55 -15.51
C ASN A 44 -1.76 -4.80 -15.67
N PRO A 45 -2.22 -5.66 -16.60
CA PRO A 45 -3.65 -5.94 -16.83
C PRO A 45 -4.22 -6.88 -15.76
N ARG A 46 -3.93 -6.57 -14.48
CA ARG A 46 -4.33 -7.33 -13.30
C ARG A 46 -4.57 -6.37 -12.14
N TYR A 47 -5.31 -6.87 -11.17
CA TYR A 47 -5.46 -6.23 -9.87
C TYR A 47 -4.08 -6.05 -9.22
N THR A 48 -3.71 -4.81 -8.90
CA THR A 48 -2.34 -4.44 -8.51
C THR A 48 -2.11 -4.63 -7.02
N ALA A 49 -0.86 -4.85 -6.61
CA ALA A 49 -0.52 -5.16 -5.21
C ALA A 49 -0.80 -4.03 -4.19
N SER A 50 -1.24 -2.85 -4.63
CA SER A 50 -1.46 -1.67 -3.76
C SER A 50 -2.86 -1.08 -3.88
N VAL A 51 -3.75 -1.77 -4.57
CA VAL A 51 -5.14 -1.34 -4.77
C VAL A 51 -5.98 -1.30 -3.48
N GLU A 52 -5.63 -2.08 -2.46
CA GLU A 52 -6.22 -2.00 -1.12
C GLU A 52 -6.18 -0.57 -0.53
N VAL A 53 -5.14 0.22 -0.87
CA VAL A 53 -5.03 1.63 -0.47
C VAL A 53 -6.16 2.45 -1.09
N LEU A 54 -6.51 2.16 -2.34
CA LEU A 54 -7.64 2.79 -3.02
C LEU A 54 -8.95 2.30 -2.42
N GLU A 55 -9.10 1.00 -2.17
CA GLU A 55 -10.31 0.45 -1.55
C GLU A 55 -10.61 1.09 -0.19
N TYR A 56 -9.60 1.23 0.66
CA TYR A 56 -9.72 1.92 1.95
C TYR A 56 -9.95 3.43 1.81
N ALA A 57 -9.27 4.09 0.86
CA ALA A 57 -9.44 5.52 0.61
C ALA A 57 -10.85 5.85 0.12
N TYR A 58 -11.45 4.98 -0.69
CA TYR A 58 -12.79 5.15 -1.26
C TYR A 58 -13.89 4.49 -0.42
N GLY A 59 -13.55 3.56 0.47
CA GLY A 59 -14.50 2.73 1.20
C GLY A 59 -15.34 1.85 0.27
N LYS A 60 -14.72 1.29 -0.77
CA LYS A 60 -15.37 0.45 -1.78
C LYS A 60 -14.49 -0.75 -2.10
N ALA A 61 -15.07 -1.94 -2.13
CA ALA A 61 -14.43 -3.09 -2.76
C ALA A 61 -14.33 -2.83 -4.28
N LEU A 62 -13.12 -2.94 -4.80
CA LEU A 62 -12.80 -2.72 -6.21
C LEU A 62 -12.63 -4.04 -6.97
N LEU A 63 -12.44 -5.16 -6.26
CA LEU A 63 -12.55 -6.51 -6.81
C LEU A 63 -14.02 -6.90 -7.02
N GLY A 64 -14.36 -7.38 -8.22
CA GLY A 64 -15.68 -7.95 -8.53
C GLY A 64 -16.80 -6.94 -8.75
N SER A 65 -16.55 -5.63 -8.62
CA SER A 65 -17.52 -4.62 -9.05
C SER A 65 -17.57 -4.58 -10.58
N ASN A 66 -18.73 -4.96 -11.14
CA ASN A 66 -19.07 -4.68 -12.54
C ASN A 66 -19.37 -3.19 -12.77
N GLU A 67 -19.18 -2.36 -11.74
CA GLU A 67 -19.33 -0.92 -11.84
C GLU A 67 -18.20 -0.39 -12.72
N THR A 68 -18.57 0.09 -13.90
CA THR A 68 -17.84 1.21 -14.51
C THR A 68 -17.60 2.23 -13.42
N VAL A 69 -16.33 2.51 -13.11
CA VAL A 69 -15.94 3.63 -12.24
C VAL A 69 -16.33 4.89 -12.99
N SER A 70 -17.61 5.24 -12.92
CA SER A 70 -18.18 6.43 -13.51
C SER A 70 -17.94 7.56 -12.53
N GLU A 71 -17.17 8.53 -13.02
CA GLU A 71 -16.77 9.78 -12.37
C GLU A 71 -15.65 9.69 -11.32
N PRO A 72 -14.77 10.71 -11.24
CA PRO A 72 -13.74 10.80 -10.22
C PRO A 72 -14.40 11.04 -8.86
N VAL A 73 -14.71 9.95 -8.16
CA VAL A 73 -15.07 10.00 -6.75
C VAL A 73 -13.87 10.61 -6.00
N GLN A 74 -14.12 11.55 -5.08
CA GLN A 74 -13.06 12.00 -4.18
C GLN A 74 -12.85 10.96 -3.09
N PRO A 75 -11.59 10.69 -2.70
CA PRO A 75 -11.33 9.75 -1.60
C PRO A 75 -11.93 10.30 -0.31
N ARG A 76 -12.52 9.42 0.52
CA ARG A 76 -13.05 9.74 1.85
C ARG A 76 -11.93 10.17 2.81
N ARG A 77 -10.72 9.66 2.57
CA ARG A 77 -9.51 9.88 3.37
C ARG A 77 -8.26 9.56 2.54
N PHE A 78 -7.11 10.01 3.00
CA PHE A 78 -5.82 9.54 2.51
C PHE A 78 -5.43 8.28 3.26
N VAL A 79 -4.92 7.29 2.52
CA VAL A 79 -4.41 6.04 3.07
C VAL A 79 -2.98 5.86 2.58
N GLY A 80 -2.09 5.51 3.49
CA GLY A 80 -0.69 5.23 3.23
C GLY A 80 -0.36 3.81 3.64
N LYS A 81 0.56 3.19 2.90
CA LYS A 81 1.11 1.89 3.25
C LYS A 81 2.63 1.87 3.10
N GLN A 82 3.30 1.08 3.93
CA GLN A 82 4.74 0.88 3.88
C GLN A 82 5.10 -0.56 4.24
N VAL A 83 5.81 -1.23 3.33
CA VAL A 83 6.39 -2.55 3.61
C VAL A 83 7.66 -2.38 4.44
N LEU A 84 7.73 -3.07 5.57
CA LEU A 84 8.94 -3.13 6.39
C LEU A 84 9.82 -4.29 5.92
N TYR A 85 11.09 -4.00 5.67
CA TYR A 85 12.09 -5.00 5.30
C TYR A 85 13.04 -5.26 6.46
N ALA A 86 13.48 -6.50 6.59
CA ALA A 86 14.41 -6.91 7.63
C ALA A 86 15.82 -6.36 7.38
N PRO A 87 16.38 -5.53 8.27
CA PRO A 87 17.75 -5.02 8.11
C PRO A 87 18.80 -6.11 8.35
N ARG A 88 18.42 -7.19 9.04
CA ARG A 88 19.24 -8.37 9.35
C ARG A 88 18.32 -9.56 9.53
N ARG A 89 18.89 -10.77 9.52
CA ARG A 89 18.15 -11.97 9.93
C ARG A 89 17.51 -11.76 11.30
N LEU A 90 16.22 -12.04 11.41
CA LEU A 90 15.48 -11.96 12.66
C LEU A 90 14.57 -13.18 12.81
N ARG A 91 14.44 -13.65 14.04
CA ARG A 91 13.40 -14.59 14.43
C ARG A 91 12.19 -13.79 14.86
N VAL A 92 11.06 -14.04 14.24
CA VAL A 92 9.82 -13.27 14.44
C VAL A 92 9.34 -13.49 15.87
N PRO A 93 9.14 -12.42 16.65
CA PRO A 93 8.63 -12.57 18.00
C PRO A 93 7.12 -12.89 18.01
N PRO A 94 6.52 -13.21 19.16
CA PRO A 94 5.06 -13.15 19.30
C PRO A 94 4.58 -11.73 19.02
N LEU A 95 3.71 -11.56 18.02
CA LEU A 95 3.24 -10.24 17.54
C LEU A 95 1.77 -9.96 17.85
N GLN A 96 1.21 -10.55 18.92
CA GLN A 96 -0.21 -10.37 19.26
C GLN A 96 -0.58 -8.90 19.49
N VAL A 97 0.36 -8.08 20.00
CA VAL A 97 0.15 -6.63 20.18
C VAL A 97 -0.07 -5.89 18.87
N LEU A 98 0.44 -6.41 17.75
CA LEU A 98 0.25 -5.86 16.41
C LEU A 98 -1.05 -6.34 15.75
N GLN A 99 -1.68 -7.38 16.29
CA GLN A 99 -2.94 -7.91 15.78
C GLN A 99 -4.09 -7.02 16.29
N THR A 100 -4.39 -5.98 15.53
CA THR A 100 -5.58 -5.15 15.78
C THR A 100 -6.82 -5.84 15.20
N ASN A 101 -7.88 -5.99 16.01
CA ASN A 101 -9.20 -6.41 15.50
C ASN A 101 -9.73 -5.36 14.53
N ALA A 102 -9.49 -5.55 13.23
CA ALA A 102 -10.02 -4.67 12.21
C ALA A 102 -11.52 -4.96 12.02
N GLN A 103 -12.35 -3.93 12.19
CA GLN A 103 -13.68 -3.95 11.56
C GLN A 103 -13.49 -3.98 10.04
N SER A 104 -14.41 -4.61 9.30
CA SER A 104 -14.35 -4.81 7.83
C SER A 104 -13.90 -3.57 7.03
N ASP A 105 -14.30 -2.37 7.47
CA ASP A 105 -14.08 -1.12 6.73
C ASP A 105 -12.97 -0.23 7.33
N ALA A 106 -12.30 -0.69 8.39
CA ALA A 106 -11.22 0.05 9.03
C ALA A 106 -9.88 -0.25 8.34
N VAL A 107 -9.02 0.78 8.23
CA VAL A 107 -7.63 0.59 7.79
C VAL A 107 -6.90 -0.17 8.90
N PRO A 108 -6.34 -1.38 8.63
CA PRO A 108 -5.62 -2.13 9.65
C PRO A 108 -4.35 -1.39 10.07
N LEU A 109 -3.78 -1.68 11.24
CA LEU A 109 -2.48 -1.13 11.59
C LEU A 109 -1.34 -1.83 10.84
N VAL A 110 -1.41 -3.17 10.79
CA VAL A 110 -0.43 -4.04 10.14
C VAL A 110 -1.16 -5.16 9.37
N ALA A 111 -0.60 -5.56 8.23
CA ALA A 111 -0.98 -6.77 7.48
C ALA A 111 0.28 -7.58 7.14
N ASP A 112 0.08 -8.76 6.54
CA ASP A 112 1.15 -9.68 6.14
C ASP A 112 2.10 -10.05 7.28
N LEU A 113 1.56 -10.18 8.51
CA LEU A 113 2.36 -10.55 9.68
C LEU A 113 2.89 -11.98 9.50
N PRO A 114 4.20 -12.21 9.69
CA PRO A 114 4.77 -13.54 9.60
C PRO A 114 4.42 -14.36 10.84
N GLU A 115 4.42 -15.69 10.69
CA GLU A 115 4.16 -16.60 11.79
C GLU A 115 5.17 -16.39 12.94
N PRO A 116 4.72 -16.38 14.21
CA PRO A 116 5.62 -16.32 15.35
C PRO A 116 6.70 -17.40 15.27
N ALA A 117 7.91 -17.06 15.72
CA ALA A 117 9.11 -17.89 15.70
C ALA A 117 9.67 -18.25 14.31
N SER A 118 9.01 -17.87 13.21
CA SER A 118 9.57 -17.99 11.85
C SER A 118 10.82 -17.10 11.68
N VAL A 119 11.58 -17.33 10.61
CA VAL A 119 12.83 -16.61 10.32
C VAL A 119 12.65 -15.78 9.06
N VAL A 120 12.90 -14.48 9.18
CA VAL A 120 12.98 -13.54 8.05
C VAL A 120 14.44 -13.17 7.83
N ARG A 121 14.95 -13.32 6.61
CA ARG A 121 16.35 -13.00 6.27
C ARG A 121 16.52 -11.50 6.02
N ALA A 122 17.77 -11.05 6.03
CA ALA A 122 18.09 -9.67 5.66
C ALA A 122 17.58 -9.37 4.23
N GLY A 123 16.89 -8.24 4.05
CA GLY A 123 16.31 -7.83 2.78
C GLY A 123 14.96 -8.46 2.44
N GLU A 124 14.47 -9.44 3.21
CA GLU A 124 13.13 -10.00 3.02
C GLU A 124 12.06 -9.08 3.67
N PRO A 125 10.84 -9.01 3.09
CA PRO A 125 9.74 -8.29 3.70
C PRO A 125 9.31 -8.96 5.01
N ILE A 126 9.00 -8.15 6.01
CA ILE A 126 8.49 -8.59 7.32
C ILE A 126 6.97 -8.50 7.31
N CYS A 127 6.42 -7.29 7.16
CA CYS A 127 5.00 -7.00 7.23
C CYS A 127 4.69 -5.65 6.55
N THR A 128 3.41 -5.38 6.29
CA THR A 128 2.94 -4.10 5.74
C THR A 128 2.30 -3.26 6.83
N VAL A 129 2.73 -2.01 7.00
CA VAL A 129 2.16 -1.04 7.96
C VAL A 129 1.29 -0.05 7.21
N PHE A 130 0.15 0.32 7.79
CA PHE A 130 -0.76 1.31 7.21
C PHE A 130 -1.06 2.45 8.17
N ALA A 131 -1.53 3.56 7.61
CA ALA A 131 -2.19 4.63 8.34
C ALA A 131 -3.16 5.38 7.42
N ASP A 132 -4.10 6.10 8.02
CA ASP A 132 -5.00 7.00 7.31
C ASP A 132 -5.08 8.39 7.96
N GLY A 133 -5.52 9.37 7.17
CA GLY A 133 -5.72 10.73 7.65
C GLY A 133 -6.56 11.59 6.71
N PRO A 134 -7.10 12.73 7.19
CA PRO A 134 -7.91 13.64 6.39
C PRO A 134 -7.06 14.41 5.36
N THR A 135 -5.73 14.43 5.52
CA THR A 135 -4.80 15.07 4.60
C THR A 135 -3.61 14.15 4.34
N LEU A 136 -2.93 14.37 3.21
CA LEU A 136 -1.68 13.69 2.89
C LEU A 136 -0.63 13.85 4.01
N GLN A 137 -0.50 15.06 4.57
CA GLN A 137 0.46 15.36 5.63
C GLN A 137 0.17 14.57 6.91
N THR A 138 -1.09 14.56 7.36
CA THR A 138 -1.50 13.82 8.56
C THR A 138 -1.36 12.31 8.36
N CYS A 139 -1.76 11.81 7.19
CA CYS A 139 -1.60 10.40 6.84
C CYS A 139 -0.12 9.99 6.84
N TRP A 140 0.75 10.81 6.27
CA TRP A 140 2.19 10.55 6.23
C TRP A 140 2.80 10.54 7.64
N ALA A 141 2.50 11.54 8.47
CA ALA A 141 2.99 11.61 9.84
C ALA A 141 2.58 10.37 10.65
N ARG A 142 1.29 10.01 10.61
CA ARG A 142 0.79 8.80 11.29
C ARG A 142 1.44 7.52 10.78
N LEU A 143 1.67 7.41 9.47
CA LEU A 143 2.36 6.26 8.90
C LEU A 143 3.78 6.13 9.45
N GLN A 144 4.51 7.25 9.58
CA GLN A 144 5.85 7.23 10.17
C GLN A 144 5.82 6.87 11.66
N ASP A 145 4.83 7.36 12.41
CA ASP A 145 4.64 7.00 13.83
C ASP A 145 4.34 5.49 13.99
N HIS A 146 3.43 4.95 13.18
CA HIS A 146 3.10 3.52 13.18
C HIS A 146 4.32 2.68 12.79
N VAL A 147 5.09 3.10 11.77
CA VAL A 147 6.32 2.41 11.36
C VAL A 147 7.35 2.40 12.48
N ALA A 148 7.55 3.53 13.17
CA ALA A 148 8.46 3.63 14.29
C ALA A 148 8.04 2.70 15.44
N TRP A 149 6.74 2.69 15.77
CA TRP A 149 6.19 1.82 16.80
C TRP A 149 6.34 0.33 16.47
N VAL A 150 5.93 -0.10 15.26
CA VAL A 150 6.05 -1.50 14.82
C VAL A 150 7.52 -1.96 14.81
N ARG A 151 8.44 -1.10 14.37
CA ARG A 151 9.90 -1.39 14.47
C ARG A 151 10.37 -1.56 15.90
N GLY A 152 9.83 -0.76 16.82
CA GLY A 152 10.06 -0.87 18.26
C GLY A 152 9.65 -2.24 18.80
N GLU A 153 8.42 -2.67 18.50
CA GLU A 153 7.90 -3.98 18.92
C GLU A 153 8.70 -5.15 18.34
N LEU A 154 9.01 -5.10 17.04
CA LEU A 154 9.86 -6.09 16.38
C LEU A 154 11.26 -6.16 17.01
N GLY A 155 11.83 -5.00 17.38
CA GLY A 155 13.16 -4.90 17.98
C GLY A 155 13.21 -5.33 19.45
N ALA A 156 12.21 -4.94 20.25
CA ALA A 156 12.10 -5.30 21.66
C ALA A 156 11.93 -6.80 21.82
N ALA A 157 10.99 -7.40 21.07
CA ALA A 157 10.69 -8.80 21.23
C ALA A 157 11.72 -9.73 20.57
N ALA A 158 12.48 -9.27 19.57
CA ALA A 158 13.64 -10.00 19.03
C ALA A 158 14.83 -10.11 20.02
N ARG A 159 14.91 -9.23 21.04
CA ARG A 159 15.97 -9.30 22.09
C ARG A 159 15.64 -10.31 23.19
N VAL A 160 14.36 -10.68 23.32
CA VAL A 160 13.89 -11.61 24.37
C VAL A 160 14.03 -13.08 23.94
N ALA A 161 14.05 -13.36 22.63
CA ALA A 161 14.26 -14.70 22.11
C ALA A 161 15.76 -15.07 22.07
N PRO A 162 16.23 -16.12 22.77
CA PRO A 162 17.62 -16.54 22.70
C PRO A 162 17.97 -16.97 21.26
N ILE A 163 19.15 -16.55 20.80
CA ILE A 163 19.76 -17.06 19.57
C ILE A 163 20.30 -18.45 19.92
N SER A 164 19.56 -19.48 19.52
CA SER A 164 20.04 -20.87 19.49
C SER A 164 20.98 -21.09 18.31
#